data_AF-A0A1Q7WVG6-F1
#
_entry.id   AF-A0A1Q7WVG6-F1
#
_cell.length_a   1.000
_cell.length_b   1.000
_cell.length_c   1.000
_cell.angle_alpha   90.00
_cell.angle_beta   90.00
_cell.angle_gamma   90.00
#
_symmetry.space_group_name_H-M   'P 1'
#
loop_
_entity.id
_entity.type
_entity.pdbx_description
1 polymer ?
#
loop_
_entity_poly.entity_id
_entity_poly.type
_entity_poly.pdbx_seq_one_letter_code
_entity_poly.pdbx_strand_id
1 'polypeptide(L)'
;MLGAVVLRSRSNYNHLKAAYRSQVEYLAWAVRNLLELRIWMQYVTTSTENAERFLNDYMIDSEGFVRGMMGLLKNSTERQQDMKTLKQQEQRIAKFRTTYDFRDETKYLNIGKIAKFVGWESVFYNLNMILSKLVHLTSLSVMLTLTKEDDLALRSMMMALGCEFGKGTLDVFAQRVRAFGMDTSGIE
;
A
#
# COMPACT_ATOMS: atom_id res chain seq x y z
N MET A 1 -8.77 6.94 -9.34
CA MET A 1 -7.84 5.91 -8.80
C MET A 1 -6.39 6.37 -8.80
N LEU A 2 -5.81 6.75 -9.96
CA LEU A 2 -4.39 7.15 -10.04
C LEU A 2 -4.00 8.25 -9.02
N GLY A 3 -4.84 9.28 -8.88
CA GLY A 3 -4.63 10.33 -7.87
C GLY A 3 -4.61 9.81 -6.44
N ALA A 4 -5.36 8.75 -6.11
CA ALA A 4 -5.33 8.16 -4.77
C ALA A 4 -3.98 7.47 -4.49
N VAL A 5 -3.42 6.77 -5.48
CA VAL A 5 -2.07 6.16 -5.36
C VAL A 5 -1.02 7.25 -5.16
N VAL A 6 -1.08 8.35 -5.92
CA VAL A 6 -0.17 9.52 -5.76
C VAL A 6 -0.28 10.15 -4.37
N LEU A 7 -1.50 10.38 -3.88
CA LEU A 7 -1.72 10.93 -2.54
C LEU A 7 -1.16 10.00 -1.45
N ARG A 8 -1.32 8.68 -1.61
CA ARG A 8 -0.74 7.70 -0.69
C ARG A 8 0.78 7.63 -0.80
N SER A 9 1.37 7.79 -1.99
CA SER A 9 2.82 7.90 -2.15
C SER A 9 3.37 9.14 -1.44
N ARG A 10 2.70 10.30 -1.58
CA ARG A 10 3.07 11.52 -0.83
C ARG A 10 2.98 11.31 0.68
N SER A 11 1.91 10.68 1.16
CA SER A 11 1.75 10.37 2.59
C SER A 11 2.88 9.46 3.08
N ASN A 12 3.20 8.40 2.35
CA ASN A 12 4.28 7.47 2.70
C ASN A 12 5.67 8.11 2.59
N TYR A 13 5.89 9.05 1.68
CA TYR A 13 7.12 9.84 1.65
C TYR A 13 7.26 10.74 2.89
N ASN A 14 6.17 11.31 3.39
CA ASN A 14 6.20 12.03 4.66
C ASN A 14 6.52 11.10 5.84
N HIS A 15 5.96 9.89 5.85
CA HIS A 15 6.32 8.86 6.83
C HIS A 15 7.79 8.47 6.71
N LEU A 16 8.32 8.30 5.49
CA LEU A 16 9.73 8.00 5.23
C LEU A 16 10.65 9.08 5.84
N LYS A 17 10.35 10.37 5.60
CA LYS A 17 11.11 11.48 6.20
C LYS A 17 11.07 11.49 7.72
N ALA A 18 9.90 11.23 8.31
CA ALA A 18 9.75 11.17 9.75
C ALA A 18 10.52 9.97 10.34
N ALA A 19 10.38 8.81 9.71
CA ALA A 19 11.04 7.57 10.10
C ALA A 19 12.57 7.65 9.98
N TYR A 20 13.08 8.40 9.00
CA TYR A 20 14.52 8.61 8.86
C TYR A 20 15.14 9.28 10.08
N ARG A 21 14.35 9.96 10.93
CA ARG A 21 14.79 10.55 12.20
C ARG A 21 14.41 9.73 13.44
N SER A 22 13.61 8.66 13.30
CA SER A 22 13.28 7.76 14.41
C SER A 22 14.06 6.44 14.35
N GLN A 23 13.44 5.38 13.83
CA GLN A 23 13.87 4.00 13.95
C GLN A 23 13.71 3.24 12.62
N VAL A 24 14.58 2.26 12.40
CA VAL A 24 14.69 1.51 11.14
C VAL A 24 13.41 0.76 10.78
N GLU A 25 12.64 0.28 11.76
CA GLU A 25 11.42 -0.49 11.55
C GLU A 25 10.36 0.36 10.86
N TYR A 26 10.18 1.59 11.35
CA TYR A 26 9.24 2.52 10.76
C TYR A 26 9.67 2.93 9.35
N LEU A 27 10.99 3.02 9.13
CA LEU A 27 11.55 3.34 7.84
C LEU A 27 11.31 2.18 6.85
N ALA A 28 11.57 0.95 7.27
CA ALA A 28 11.29 -0.25 6.48
C ALA A 28 9.80 -0.37 6.11
N TRP A 29 8.91 -0.02 7.05
CA TRP A 29 7.46 0.02 6.78
C TRP A 29 7.12 1.04 5.69
N ALA A 30 7.67 2.25 5.78
CA ALA A 30 7.43 3.29 4.79
C ALA A 30 8.01 2.92 3.40
N VAL A 31 9.22 2.35 3.36
CA VAL A 31 9.85 1.88 2.11
C VAL A 31 9.03 0.77 1.46
N ARG A 32 8.54 -0.20 2.25
CA ARG A 32 7.70 -1.29 1.75
C ARG A 32 6.42 -0.75 1.11
N ASN A 33 5.74 0.19 1.77
CA ASN A 33 4.55 0.80 1.21
C ASN A 33 4.84 1.54 -0.11
N LEU A 34 5.97 2.26 -0.19
CA LEU A 34 6.36 2.96 -1.42
C LEU A 34 6.69 1.98 -2.56
N LEU A 35 7.35 0.87 -2.28
CA LEU A 35 7.60 -0.21 -3.24
C LEU A 35 6.28 -0.79 -3.78
N GLU A 36 5.36 -1.15 -2.89
CA GLU A 36 4.07 -1.71 -3.28
C GLU A 36 3.24 -0.69 -4.09
N LEU A 37 3.24 0.59 -3.70
CA LEU A 37 2.57 1.66 -4.44
C LEU A 37 3.14 1.86 -5.85
N ARG A 38 4.45 1.71 -6.04
CA ARG A 38 5.08 1.75 -7.38
C ARG A 38 4.58 0.62 -8.26
N ILE A 39 4.55 -0.60 -7.72
CA ILE A 39 4.05 -1.79 -8.42
C ILE A 39 2.57 -1.63 -8.76
N TRP A 40 1.76 -1.15 -7.80
CA TRP A 40 0.35 -0.89 -8.03
C TRP A 40 0.13 0.17 -9.10
N MET A 41 0.89 1.27 -9.07
CA MET A 41 0.80 2.32 -10.08
C MET A 41 1.06 1.76 -11.49
N GLN A 42 2.08 0.92 -11.66
CA GLN A 42 2.35 0.27 -12.95
C GLN A 42 1.19 -0.65 -13.38
N TYR A 43 0.68 -1.45 -12.46
CA TYR A 43 -0.42 -2.37 -12.75
C TYR A 43 -1.68 -1.62 -13.22
N VAL A 44 -2.12 -0.61 -12.47
CA VAL A 44 -3.36 0.13 -12.77
C VAL A 44 -3.22 1.07 -13.97
N THR A 45 -1.99 1.41 -14.38
CA THR A 45 -1.75 2.22 -15.59
C THR A 45 -1.59 1.36 -16.85
N THR A 46 -1.44 0.04 -16.71
CA THR A 46 -1.33 -0.89 -17.84
C THR A 46 -2.64 -0.97 -18.64
N SER A 47 -3.80 -1.04 -17.97
CA SER A 47 -5.09 -1.05 -18.64
C SER A 47 -6.24 -0.60 -17.71
N THR A 48 -7.38 -0.25 -18.31
CA THR A 48 -8.59 0.12 -17.56
C THR A 48 -9.11 -1.06 -16.74
N GLU A 49 -9.07 -2.27 -17.29
CA GLU A 49 -9.50 -3.50 -16.64
C GLU A 49 -8.66 -3.79 -15.39
N ASN A 50 -7.34 -3.53 -15.44
CA ASN A 50 -6.47 -3.67 -14.27
C ASN A 50 -6.82 -2.65 -13.18
N ALA A 51 -7.15 -1.42 -13.56
CA ALA A 51 -7.61 -0.40 -12.61
C ALA A 51 -8.94 -0.81 -11.97
N GLU A 52 -9.92 -1.24 -12.74
CA GLU A 52 -11.20 -1.77 -12.23
C GLU A 52 -10.97 -2.97 -11.30
N ARG A 53 -10.04 -3.86 -11.66
CA ARG A 53 -9.71 -5.01 -10.84
C ARG A 53 -9.08 -4.64 -9.49
N PHE A 54 -8.23 -3.61 -9.47
CA PHE A 54 -7.67 -3.05 -8.24
C PHE A 54 -8.74 -2.37 -7.39
N LEU A 55 -9.72 -1.71 -8.02
CA LEU A 55 -10.86 -1.14 -7.29
C LEU A 55 -11.71 -2.24 -6.65
N ASN A 56 -11.91 -3.34 -7.36
CA ASN A 56 -12.63 -4.49 -6.82
C ASN A 56 -11.87 -5.11 -5.63
N ASP A 57 -10.54 -5.14 -5.70
CA ASP A 57 -9.71 -5.62 -4.59
C ASP A 57 -9.92 -4.81 -3.30
N TYR A 58 -9.96 -3.47 -3.42
CA TYR A 58 -10.31 -2.58 -2.32
C TYR A 58 -11.71 -2.87 -1.74
N MET A 59 -12.67 -3.24 -2.58
CA MET A 59 -14.02 -3.62 -2.12
C MET A 59 -13.99 -4.91 -1.30
N ILE A 60 -13.26 -5.93 -1.77
CA ILE A 60 -13.08 -7.19 -1.04
C ILE A 60 -12.41 -6.93 0.32
N ASP A 61 -11.33 -6.14 0.35
CA ASP A 61 -10.63 -5.77 1.60
C ASP A 61 -11.55 -5.01 2.57
N SER A 62 -12.34 -4.06 2.07
CA SER A 62 -13.27 -3.27 2.88
C SER A 62 -14.36 -4.15 3.50
N GLU A 63 -14.92 -5.09 2.73
CA GLU A 63 -15.89 -6.07 3.21
C GLU A 63 -15.28 -7.00 4.27
N GLY A 64 -14.09 -7.53 3.99
CA GLY A 64 -13.35 -8.39 4.91
C GLY A 64 -13.06 -7.70 6.24
N PHE A 65 -12.60 -6.45 6.19
CA PHE A 65 -12.35 -5.63 7.38
C PHE A 65 -13.61 -5.41 8.21
N VAL A 66 -14.70 -4.95 7.59
CA VAL A 66 -15.97 -4.70 8.28
C VAL A 66 -16.52 -5.99 8.91
N ARG A 67 -16.52 -7.09 8.16
CA ARG A 67 -16.97 -8.40 8.67
C ARG A 67 -16.10 -8.91 9.82
N GLY A 68 -14.78 -8.76 9.72
CA GLY A 68 -13.85 -9.13 10.79
C GLY A 68 -14.13 -8.35 12.08
N MET A 69 -14.31 -7.03 11.97
CA MET A 69 -14.67 -6.17 13.10
C MET A 69 -16.03 -6.53 13.70
N MET A 70 -17.04 -6.80 12.87
CA MET A 70 -18.35 -7.26 13.36
C MET A 70 -18.25 -8.62 14.08
N GLY A 71 -17.41 -9.53 13.58
CA GLY A 71 -17.13 -10.80 14.22
C GLY A 71 -16.57 -10.63 15.64
N LEU A 72 -15.63 -9.70 15.83
CA LEU A 72 -15.05 -9.38 17.16
C LEU A 72 -16.08 -8.78 18.13
N LEU A 73 -17.09 -8.07 17.62
CA LEU A 73 -18.08 -7.38 18.42
C LEU A 73 -19.39 -8.15 18.62
N LYS A 74 -19.55 -9.33 17.98
CA LYS A 74 -20.82 -10.06 17.89
C LYS A 74 -21.48 -10.34 19.26
N ASN A 75 -20.67 -10.55 20.30
CA ASN A 75 -21.14 -10.87 21.66
C ASN A 75 -20.96 -9.71 22.64
N SER A 76 -20.55 -8.53 22.18
CA SER A 76 -20.31 -7.37 23.05
C SER A 76 -21.60 -6.59 23.30
N THR A 77 -22.06 -6.58 24.55
CA THR A 77 -23.23 -5.81 24.99
C THR A 77 -22.93 -4.32 25.17
N GLU A 78 -21.67 -3.96 25.42
CA GLU A 78 -21.21 -2.59 25.66
C GLU A 78 -20.89 -1.81 24.36
N ARG A 79 -20.66 -2.52 23.24
CA ARG A 79 -20.24 -1.92 21.95
C ARG A 79 -21.34 -1.91 20.88
N GLN A 80 -22.59 -1.73 21.30
CA GLN A 80 -23.73 -1.69 20.37
C GLN A 80 -23.65 -0.55 19.35
N GLN A 81 -23.10 0.62 19.76
CA GLN A 81 -22.94 1.75 18.86
C GLN A 81 -21.88 1.50 17.77
N ASP A 82 -20.78 0.81 18.11
CA ASP A 82 -19.76 0.40 17.14
C ASP A 82 -20.35 -0.61 16.16
N MET A 83 -21.13 -1.58 16.65
CA MET A 83 -21.85 -2.55 15.82
C MET A 83 -22.83 -1.86 14.86
N LYS A 84 -23.57 -0.85 15.32
CA LYS A 84 -24.47 -0.06 14.46
C LYS A 84 -23.69 0.66 13.36
N THR A 85 -22.55 1.25 13.71
CA THR A 85 -21.66 1.93 12.75
C THR A 85 -21.14 0.96 11.69
N LEU A 86 -20.69 -0.22 12.09
CA LEU A 86 -20.20 -1.25 11.16
C LEU A 86 -21.30 -1.76 10.22
N LYS A 87 -22.52 -2.00 10.72
CA LYS A 87 -23.67 -2.36 9.86
C LYS A 87 -24.01 -1.27 8.84
N GLN A 88 -23.88 0.00 9.21
CA GLN A 88 -24.06 1.11 8.26
C GLN A 88 -22.96 1.12 7.20
N GLN A 89 -21.71 0.81 7.56
CA GLN A 89 -20.63 0.68 6.57
C GLN A 89 -20.87 -0.50 5.65
N GLU A 90 -21.28 -1.66 6.18
CA GLU A 90 -21.64 -2.84 5.38
C GLU A 90 -22.73 -2.51 4.33
N GLN A 91 -23.77 -1.78 4.73
CA GLN A 91 -24.82 -1.33 3.81
C GLN A 91 -24.30 -0.36 2.73
N ARG A 92 -23.40 0.57 3.09
CA ARG A 92 -22.79 1.50 2.13
C ARG A 92 -21.94 0.77 1.10
N ILE A 93 -21.14 -0.21 1.55
CA ILE A 93 -20.31 -1.05 0.70
C ILE A 93 -21.19 -1.87 -0.24
N ALA A 94 -22.25 -2.51 0.27
CA ALA A 94 -23.20 -3.27 -0.56
C ALA A 94 -23.87 -2.39 -1.62
N LYS A 95 -24.31 -1.18 -1.26
CA LYS A 95 -24.89 -0.21 -2.21
C LYS A 95 -23.87 0.22 -3.27
N PHE A 96 -22.61 0.43 -2.87
CA PHE A 96 -21.56 0.79 -3.82
C PHE A 96 -21.29 -0.36 -4.80
N ARG A 97 -21.25 -1.60 -4.31
CA ARG A 97 -21.08 -2.80 -5.14
C ARG A 97 -22.15 -2.90 -6.23
N THR A 98 -23.42 -2.70 -5.86
CA THR A 98 -24.55 -2.77 -6.81
C THR A 98 -24.58 -1.58 -7.78
N THR A 99 -24.18 -0.38 -7.34
CA THR A 99 -24.23 0.83 -8.19
C THR A 99 -23.25 0.77 -9.36
N TYR A 100 -22.10 0.14 -9.18
CA TYR A 100 -21.01 0.11 -10.16
C TYR A 100 -20.80 -1.26 -10.80
N ASP A 101 -21.75 -2.19 -10.62
CA ASP A 101 -21.73 -3.55 -11.18
C ASP A 101 -20.38 -4.26 -10.99
N PHE A 102 -19.84 -4.20 -9.76
CA PHE A 102 -18.57 -4.84 -9.47
C PHE A 102 -18.70 -6.35 -9.63
N ARG A 103 -17.74 -6.94 -10.35
CA ARG A 103 -17.65 -8.39 -10.55
C ARG A 103 -17.64 -9.11 -9.19
N ASP A 104 -18.34 -10.25 -9.12
CA ASP A 104 -18.32 -11.17 -7.97
C ASP A 104 -17.00 -11.94 -7.88
N GLU A 105 -15.92 -11.19 -7.80
CA GLU A 105 -14.61 -11.73 -7.57
C GLU A 105 -14.37 -11.80 -6.07
N THR A 106 -13.95 -12.97 -5.61
CA THR A 106 -13.77 -13.28 -4.18
C THR A 106 -12.30 -13.38 -3.78
N LYS A 107 -11.41 -13.33 -4.77
CA LYS A 107 -9.98 -13.54 -4.56
C LYS A 107 -9.25 -12.22 -4.48
N TYR A 108 -8.47 -12.03 -3.42
CA TYR A 108 -7.56 -10.89 -3.30
C TYR A 108 -6.48 -10.90 -4.39
N LEU A 109 -6.08 -9.72 -4.84
CA LEU A 109 -4.90 -9.56 -5.66
C LEU A 109 -3.67 -9.84 -4.80
N ASN A 110 -2.78 -10.65 -5.35
CA ASN A 110 -1.52 -10.96 -4.71
C ASN A 110 -0.44 -10.04 -5.27
N ILE A 111 0.07 -9.12 -4.45
CA ILE A 111 1.11 -8.17 -4.87
C ILE A 111 2.34 -8.84 -5.50
N GLY A 112 2.74 -10.03 -5.07
CA GLY A 112 3.86 -10.77 -5.68
C GLY A 112 3.57 -11.23 -7.11
N LYS A 113 2.35 -11.70 -7.38
CA LYS A 113 1.90 -12.00 -8.74
C LYS A 113 1.81 -10.75 -9.61
N ILE A 114 1.39 -9.63 -9.03
CA ILE A 114 1.33 -8.35 -9.74
C ILE A 114 2.73 -7.82 -10.04
N ALA A 115 3.65 -7.92 -9.07
CA ALA A 115 5.06 -7.60 -9.28
C ALA A 115 5.63 -8.41 -10.45
N LYS A 116 5.34 -9.72 -10.51
CA LYS A 116 5.71 -10.55 -11.66
C LYS A 116 5.10 -10.05 -12.97
N PHE A 117 3.80 -9.75 -12.98
CA PHE A 117 3.11 -9.25 -14.16
C PHE A 117 3.73 -7.95 -14.70
N VAL A 118 4.14 -7.02 -13.83
CA VAL A 118 4.75 -5.74 -14.24
C VAL A 118 6.28 -5.81 -14.41
N GLY A 119 6.90 -6.99 -14.29
CA GLY A 119 8.35 -7.17 -14.47
C GLY A 119 9.22 -6.79 -13.26
N TRP A 120 8.63 -6.72 -12.06
CA TRP A 120 9.28 -6.35 -10.79
C TRP A 120 9.54 -7.53 -9.84
N GLU A 121 9.38 -8.77 -10.31
CA GLU A 121 9.45 -10.00 -9.50
C GLU A 121 10.69 -10.06 -8.60
N SER A 122 11.88 -9.93 -9.19
CA SER A 122 13.15 -10.05 -8.47
C SER A 122 13.33 -8.98 -7.41
N VAL A 123 13.06 -7.71 -7.74
CA VAL A 123 13.17 -6.59 -6.81
C VAL A 123 12.18 -6.75 -5.67
N PHE A 124 10.92 -7.09 -5.99
CA PHE A 124 9.88 -7.29 -5.00
C PHE A 124 10.22 -8.39 -4.01
N TYR A 125 10.59 -9.60 -4.46
CA TYR A 125 10.82 -10.71 -3.54
C TYR A 125 12.03 -10.48 -2.62
N ASN A 126 13.12 -9.96 -3.15
CA ASN A 126 14.33 -9.69 -2.37
C ASN A 126 14.08 -8.59 -1.33
N LEU A 127 13.49 -7.46 -1.73
CA LEU A 127 13.23 -6.36 -0.81
C LEU A 127 12.10 -6.66 0.15
N ASN A 128 11.01 -7.28 -0.29
CA ASN A 128 9.91 -7.64 0.59
C ASN A 128 10.36 -8.61 1.69
N MET A 129 11.28 -9.54 1.38
CA MET A 129 11.87 -10.41 2.40
C MET A 129 12.64 -9.62 3.46
N ILE A 130 13.52 -8.70 3.05
CA ILE A 130 14.33 -7.88 3.95
C ILE A 130 13.43 -6.95 4.77
N LEU A 131 12.56 -6.20 4.09
CA LEU A 131 11.67 -5.22 4.71
C LEU A 131 10.67 -5.89 5.66
N SER A 132 10.13 -7.06 5.32
CA SER A 132 9.21 -7.78 6.23
C SER A 132 9.90 -8.19 7.53
N LYS A 133 11.18 -8.59 7.47
CA LYS A 133 11.97 -8.87 8.68
C LYS A 133 12.17 -7.61 9.50
N LEU A 134 12.51 -6.49 8.87
CA LEU A 134 12.73 -5.20 9.54
C LEU A 134 11.44 -4.54 10.08
N VAL A 135 10.27 -4.82 9.49
CA VAL A 135 8.98 -4.31 9.97
C VAL A 135 8.44 -5.14 11.13
N HIS A 136 8.57 -6.46 11.04
CA HIS A 136 8.05 -7.42 12.03
C HIS A 136 9.18 -8.06 12.81
N LEU A 137 10.03 -7.23 13.38
CA LEU A 137 11.12 -7.67 14.20
C LEU A 137 10.54 -8.28 15.49
N THR A 138 10.34 -9.60 15.54
CA THR A 138 10.05 -10.31 16.81
C THR A 138 11.32 -10.92 17.39
N SER A 139 12.06 -11.71 16.59
CA SER A 139 13.37 -12.22 17.02
C SER A 139 14.50 -11.24 16.71
N LEU A 140 14.41 -10.56 15.58
CA LEU A 140 15.49 -9.72 15.08
C LEU A 140 15.47 -8.33 15.75
N SER A 141 14.38 -7.86 16.37
CA SER A 141 14.36 -6.61 17.19
C SER A 141 15.03 -6.85 18.52
N VAL A 142 14.88 -8.07 19.03
CA VAL A 142 15.44 -8.48 20.31
C VAL A 142 16.94 -8.71 20.17
N MET A 143 17.38 -9.29 19.06
CA MET A 143 18.75 -9.78 18.91
C MET A 143 19.64 -8.90 18.04
N LEU A 144 19.09 -8.08 17.13
CA LEU A 144 19.91 -7.22 16.28
C LEU A 144 20.44 -6.04 17.10
N THR A 145 21.75 -6.03 17.30
CA THR A 145 22.46 -4.87 17.85
C THR A 145 23.25 -4.23 16.71
N LEU A 146 22.87 -3.01 16.34
CA LEU A 146 23.61 -2.22 15.35
C LEU A 146 24.55 -1.25 16.06
N THR A 147 25.73 -1.05 15.49
CA THR A 147 26.52 0.12 15.84
C THR A 147 25.80 1.38 15.34
N LYS A 148 26.18 2.57 15.85
CA LYS A 148 25.62 3.83 15.33
C LYS A 148 25.91 4.05 13.85
N GLU A 149 27.07 3.56 13.38
CA GLU A 149 27.47 3.65 11.98
C GLU A 149 26.62 2.73 11.10
N ASP A 150 26.39 1.49 11.54
CA ASP A 150 25.55 0.54 10.81
C ASP A 150 24.08 0.98 10.76
N ASP A 151 23.54 1.53 11.86
CA ASP A 151 22.19 2.11 11.89
C ASP A 151 22.06 3.25 10.87
N LEU A 152 23.02 4.17 10.87
CA LEU A 152 23.01 5.30 9.94
C LEU A 152 23.13 4.84 8.48
N ALA A 153 24.01 3.88 8.20
CA ALA A 153 24.18 3.30 6.87
C ALA A 153 22.90 2.62 6.38
N LEU A 154 22.29 1.78 7.23
CA LEU A 154 21.03 1.10 6.92
C LEU A 154 19.89 2.10 6.67
N ARG A 155 19.77 3.14 7.51
CA ARG A 155 18.76 4.20 7.33
C ARG A 155 18.97 4.97 6.05
N SER A 156 20.23 5.28 5.71
CA SER A 156 20.57 5.98 4.47
C SER A 156 20.19 5.16 3.24
N MET A 157 20.50 3.85 3.26
CA MET A 157 20.09 2.91 2.20
C MET A 157 18.56 2.84 2.06
N MET A 158 17.84 2.69 3.17
CA MET A 158 16.38 2.61 3.16
C MET A 158 15.74 3.93 2.69
N MET A 159 16.29 5.08 3.11
CA MET A 159 15.84 6.38 2.61
C MET A 159 16.02 6.49 1.10
N ALA A 160 17.18 6.09 0.57
CA ALA A 160 17.43 6.11 -0.86
C ALA A 160 16.44 5.23 -1.64
N LEU A 161 16.22 3.99 -1.17
CA LEU A 161 15.24 3.07 -1.77
C LEU A 161 13.82 3.64 -1.72
N GLY A 162 13.40 4.18 -0.57
CA GLY A 162 12.08 4.80 -0.42
C GLY A 162 11.87 5.99 -1.37
N CYS A 163 12.87 6.87 -1.48
CA CYS A 163 12.86 7.98 -2.45
C CYS A 163 12.78 7.47 -3.89
N GLU A 164 13.53 6.43 -4.24
CA GLU A 164 13.49 5.83 -5.57
C GLU A 164 12.09 5.27 -5.91
N PHE A 165 11.46 4.54 -4.98
CA PHE A 165 10.13 4.01 -5.23
C PHE A 165 9.05 5.09 -5.27
N GLY A 166 9.15 6.09 -4.39
CA GLY A 166 8.27 7.25 -4.41
C GLY A 166 8.35 8.01 -5.74
N LYS A 167 9.57 8.34 -6.18
CA LYS A 167 9.81 8.99 -7.48
C LYS A 167 9.30 8.13 -8.63
N GLY A 168 9.66 6.84 -8.67
CA GLY A 168 9.21 5.94 -9.73
C GLY A 168 7.68 5.83 -9.83
N THR A 169 6.96 5.99 -8.71
CA THR A 169 5.49 6.07 -8.73
C THR A 169 5.00 7.33 -9.43
N LEU A 170 5.62 8.49 -9.15
CA LEU A 170 5.28 9.77 -9.79
C LEU A 170 5.66 9.78 -11.27
N ASP A 171 6.80 9.18 -11.64
CA ASP A 171 7.24 9.07 -13.03
C ASP A 171 6.22 8.31 -13.88
N VAL A 172 5.73 7.16 -13.38
CA VAL A 172 4.70 6.36 -14.07
C VAL A 172 3.38 7.14 -14.17
N PHE A 173 2.99 7.85 -13.11
CA PHE A 173 1.81 8.70 -13.14
C PHE A 173 1.92 9.82 -14.18
N ALA A 174 3.03 10.56 -14.17
CA ALA A 174 3.29 11.66 -15.10
C ALA A 174 3.29 11.17 -16.56
N GLN A 175 3.92 10.03 -16.84
CA GLN A 175 3.87 9.41 -18.17
C GLN A 175 2.43 9.12 -18.61
N ARG A 176 1.60 8.57 -17.72
CA ARG A 176 0.20 8.27 -18.04
C ARG A 176 -0.63 9.54 -18.25
N VAL A 177 -0.46 10.56 -17.43
CA VAL A 177 -1.16 11.85 -17.55
C VAL A 177 -0.77 12.57 -18.84
N ARG A 178 0.51 12.57 -19.22
CA ARG A 178 0.99 13.11 -20.51
C ARG A 178 0.38 12.38 -21.70
N ALA A 179 0.22 11.06 -21.63
CA ALA A 179 -0.46 10.29 -22.68
C ALA A 179 -1.92 10.72 -22.91
N PHE A 180 -2.55 11.40 -21.94
CA PHE A 180 -3.88 12.00 -22.07
C PHE A 180 -3.84 13.50 -22.46
N GLY A 181 -2.68 14.05 -22.83
CA GLY A 181 -2.53 15.44 -23.28
C GLY A 181 -2.58 16.48 -22.16
N MET A 182 -2.37 16.08 -20.91
CA MET A 182 -2.35 16.99 -19.76
C MET A 182 -0.91 17.44 -19.43
N ASP A 183 -0.75 18.72 -19.08
CA ASP A 183 0.53 19.30 -18.62
C ASP A 183 0.92 18.74 -17.24
N THR A 184 2.18 18.31 -17.10
CA THR A 184 2.74 17.74 -15.87
C THR A 184 3.91 18.54 -15.32
N SER A 185 4.13 19.78 -15.79
CA SER A 185 5.24 20.67 -15.38
C SER A 185 5.33 20.92 -13.87
N GLY A 186 4.26 20.69 -13.10
CA GLY A 186 4.24 20.78 -11.63
C GLY A 186 4.43 19.47 -10.86
N ILE A 187 4.72 18.35 -11.54
CA ILE A 187 4.92 17.01 -10.93
C ILE A 187 6.42 16.62 -10.91
N GLU A 188 7.23 17.27 -11.76
CA GLU A 188 8.70 17.12 -11.83
C GLU A 188 9.41 17.83 -10.67
#